data_AF-A0A1F4MZ32-F1
#
_entry.id   AF-A0A1F4MZ32-F1
#
_cell.length_a   1.000
_cell.length_b   1.000
_cell.length_c   1.000
_cell.angle_alpha   90.00
_cell.angle_beta   90.00
_cell.angle_gamma   90.00
#
_symmetry.space_group_name_H-M   'P 1'
#
loop_
_entity.id
_entity.type
_entity.pdbx_description
1 polymer ?
#
loop_
_entity_poly.entity_id
_entity_poly.type
_entity_poly.pdbx_seq_one_letter_code
_entity_poly.pdbx_strand_id
1 'polypeptide(L)'
;YLESVPADFKFTIKIPNSITLTHFYQKVKKDPLVENPHFLSPTLFQEFLRSIEPLRNNLGPLMFQFEYLNKQKMPSQKIFQEKFAYFIQKVNPEYQYAVEIRNPNYLNESYFEFIQTHDLSHVFLQGYYMPPIIDVYKNFQDYLRKQVVIRLHGPDRSDIEKRSGGNWDKILDPRDQELNQIAGIIKGLVDRKFEVYINMNNHYEGSAPLSIKRLEKFLSGLNAG
;
A
#
# COMPACT_ATOMS: atom_id res chain seq x y z
N TYR A 1 -19.88 7.75 -5.66
CA TYR A 1 -18.74 7.97 -4.75
C TYR A 1 -18.50 9.45 -4.52
N LEU A 2 -18.17 10.23 -5.55
CA LEU A 2 -17.86 11.66 -5.39
C LEU A 2 -18.98 12.47 -4.72
N GLU A 3 -20.23 12.25 -5.12
CA GLU A 3 -21.40 12.94 -4.55
C GLU A 3 -21.69 12.58 -3.09
N SER A 4 -21.01 11.57 -2.54
CA SER A 4 -21.24 11.04 -1.18
C SER A 4 -20.16 11.46 -0.18
N VAL A 5 -19.22 12.34 -0.59
CA VAL A 5 -18.09 12.78 0.24
C VAL A 5 -17.92 14.30 0.19
N PRO A 6 -17.29 14.91 1.20
CA PRO A 6 -16.88 16.31 1.15
C PRO A 6 -15.96 16.62 -0.04
N ALA A 7 -15.95 17.88 -0.48
CA ALA A 7 -15.19 18.30 -1.67
C ALA A 7 -13.67 18.11 -1.52
N ASP A 8 -13.14 18.15 -0.31
CA ASP A 8 -11.72 17.97 0.03
C ASP A 8 -11.35 16.50 0.32
N PHE A 9 -12.32 15.57 0.28
CA PHE A 9 -12.06 14.17 0.53
C PHE A 9 -11.13 13.57 -0.53
N LYS A 10 -10.15 12.76 -0.09
CA LYS A 10 -9.20 12.08 -0.97
C LYS A 10 -9.43 10.57 -1.01
N PHE A 11 -9.52 10.01 -2.21
CA PHE A 11 -9.59 8.58 -2.46
C PHE A 11 -8.20 8.02 -2.74
N THR A 12 -7.79 6.97 -2.00
CA THR A 12 -6.71 6.08 -2.45
C THR A 12 -7.34 4.93 -3.22
N ILE A 13 -6.79 4.58 -4.38
CA ILE A 13 -7.36 3.53 -5.24
C ILE A 13 -6.32 2.45 -5.48
N LYS A 14 -6.68 1.21 -5.18
CA LYS A 14 -5.90 0.05 -5.59
C LYS A 14 -6.09 -0.19 -7.09
N ILE A 15 -4.99 -0.27 -7.83
CA ILE A 15 -5.01 -0.62 -9.25
C ILE A 15 -5.62 -2.02 -9.45
N PRO A 16 -6.43 -2.23 -10.51
CA PRO A 16 -7.03 -3.54 -10.79
C PRO A 16 -6.00 -4.67 -10.88
N ASN A 17 -6.39 -5.84 -10.36
CA ASN A 17 -5.57 -7.05 -10.42
C ASN A 17 -5.23 -7.48 -11.86
N SER A 18 -6.07 -7.12 -12.85
CA SER A 18 -5.78 -7.35 -14.27
C SER A 18 -4.51 -6.63 -14.75
N ILE A 19 -4.05 -5.61 -14.04
CA ILE A 19 -2.82 -4.86 -14.36
C ILE A 19 -1.67 -5.28 -13.42
N THR A 20 -1.95 -5.65 -12.17
CA THR A 20 -0.91 -5.89 -11.14
C THR A 20 -0.54 -7.35 -10.90
N LEU A 21 -1.36 -8.32 -11.30
CA LEU A 21 -1.01 -9.75 -11.19
C LEU A 21 -0.19 -10.18 -12.38
N THR A 22 0.90 -10.92 -12.15
CA THR A 22 1.68 -11.51 -13.24
C THR A 22 0.97 -12.73 -13.83
N HIS A 23 0.19 -13.43 -13.02
CA HIS A 23 -0.57 -14.62 -13.38
C HIS A 23 -1.96 -14.56 -12.76
N PHE A 24 -2.95 -15.18 -13.39
CA PHE A 24 -4.27 -15.29 -12.81
C PHE A 24 -4.25 -16.12 -11.52
N TYR A 25 -5.18 -15.83 -10.61
CA TYR A 25 -5.36 -16.66 -9.42
C TYR A 25 -5.73 -18.09 -9.82
N GLN A 26 -5.00 -19.05 -9.27
CA GLN A 26 -5.34 -20.46 -9.39
C GLN A 26 -6.61 -20.76 -8.58
N LYS A 27 -7.55 -21.48 -9.19
CA LYS A 27 -8.71 -22.02 -8.44
C LYS A 27 -8.29 -23.23 -7.63
N VAL A 28 -7.40 -24.07 -8.17
CA VAL A 28 -6.81 -25.22 -7.49
C VAL A 28 -5.29 -25.07 -7.49
N LYS A 29 -4.63 -25.24 -6.33
CA LYS A 29 -3.16 -25.05 -6.19
C LYS A 29 -2.31 -25.89 -7.15
N LYS A 30 -2.86 -26.98 -7.70
CA LYS A 30 -2.19 -27.87 -8.66
C LYS A 30 -2.34 -27.43 -10.12
N ASP A 31 -3.22 -26.48 -10.41
CA ASP A 31 -3.43 -25.98 -11.78
C ASP A 31 -2.14 -25.32 -12.27
N PRO A 32 -1.82 -25.39 -13.56
CA PRO A 32 -0.71 -24.61 -14.11
C PRO A 32 -0.94 -23.11 -13.89
N LEU A 33 0.13 -22.37 -13.64
CA LEU A 33 0.07 -20.92 -13.64
C LEU A 33 -0.27 -20.43 -15.05
N VAL A 34 -1.25 -19.53 -15.14
CA VAL A 34 -1.65 -18.90 -16.41
C VAL A 34 -1.20 -17.45 -16.37
N GLU A 35 -0.27 -17.10 -17.27
CA GLU A 35 0.23 -15.73 -17.39
C GLU A 35 -0.92 -14.75 -17.68
N ASN A 36 -0.85 -13.59 -17.04
CA ASN A 36 -1.76 -12.50 -17.31
C ASN A 36 -1.20 -11.65 -18.46
N PRO A 37 -1.83 -11.65 -19.66
CA PRO A 37 -1.34 -10.89 -20.80
C PRO A 37 -1.46 -9.37 -20.60
N HIS A 38 -2.18 -8.92 -19.58
CA HIS A 38 -2.38 -7.51 -19.26
C HIS A 38 -1.53 -7.01 -18.09
N PHE A 39 -0.64 -7.84 -17.54
CA PHE A 39 0.30 -7.42 -16.52
C PHE A 39 1.10 -6.21 -17.01
N LEU A 40 0.97 -5.09 -16.29
CA LEU A 40 1.58 -3.80 -16.66
C LEU A 40 1.28 -3.38 -18.11
N SER A 41 0.04 -3.55 -18.56
CA SER A 41 -0.43 -3.06 -19.88
C SER A 41 -0.75 -1.56 -19.83
N PRO A 42 -0.02 -0.68 -20.55
CA PRO A 42 -0.33 0.74 -20.61
C PRO A 42 -1.72 1.02 -21.20
N THR A 43 -2.15 0.23 -22.19
CA THR A 43 -3.47 0.37 -22.82
C THR A 43 -4.59 0.13 -21.82
N LEU A 44 -4.55 -0.99 -21.09
CA LEU A 44 -5.58 -1.30 -20.09
C LEU A 44 -5.52 -0.32 -18.91
N PHE A 45 -4.33 0.15 -18.55
CA PHE A 45 -4.18 1.17 -17.53
C PHE A 45 -4.81 2.51 -17.94
N GLN A 46 -4.68 2.91 -19.20
CA GLN A 46 -5.32 4.13 -19.70
C GLN A 46 -6.85 4.02 -19.68
N GLU A 47 -7.41 2.85 -19.99
CA GLU A 47 -8.86 2.60 -19.85
C GLU A 47 -9.31 2.70 -18.40
N PHE A 48 -8.52 2.14 -17.47
CA PHE A 48 -8.75 2.30 -16.04
C PHE A 48 -8.72 3.78 -15.62
N LEU A 49 -7.72 4.57 -16.03
CA LEU A 49 -7.66 6.00 -15.73
C LEU A 49 -8.90 6.74 -16.23
N ARG A 50 -9.36 6.47 -17.45
CA ARG A 50 -10.60 7.06 -17.99
C ARG A 50 -11.81 6.74 -17.12
N SER A 51 -11.91 5.51 -16.59
CA SER A 51 -13.02 5.11 -15.72
C SER A 51 -13.07 5.86 -14.39
N ILE A 52 -11.93 6.35 -13.90
CA ILE A 52 -11.83 7.10 -12.64
C ILE A 52 -11.64 8.60 -12.86
N GLU A 53 -11.65 9.08 -14.10
CA GLU A 53 -11.45 10.50 -14.42
C GLU A 53 -12.40 11.44 -13.69
N PRO A 54 -13.69 11.10 -13.45
CA PRO A 54 -14.56 11.95 -12.63
C PRO A 54 -14.05 12.22 -11.22
N LEU A 55 -13.17 11.36 -10.68
CA LEU A 55 -12.59 11.50 -9.35
C LEU A 55 -11.29 12.29 -9.34
N ARG A 56 -10.77 12.73 -10.48
CA ARG A 56 -9.39 13.25 -10.65
C ARG A 56 -8.95 14.25 -9.58
N ASN A 57 -9.77 15.24 -9.25
CA ASN A 57 -9.45 16.28 -8.25
C ASN A 57 -9.45 15.75 -6.80
N ASN A 58 -10.07 14.60 -6.58
CA ASN A 58 -10.20 13.91 -5.30
C ASN A 58 -9.30 12.66 -5.22
N LEU A 59 -8.44 12.41 -6.20
CA LEU A 59 -7.49 11.30 -6.11
C LEU A 59 -6.33 11.68 -5.19
N GLY A 60 -5.98 10.74 -4.31
CA GLY A 60 -4.63 10.60 -3.77
C GLY A 60 -3.89 9.50 -4.54
N PRO A 61 -3.05 8.68 -3.88
CA PRO A 61 -2.26 7.66 -4.54
C PRO A 61 -3.09 6.56 -5.22
N LEU A 62 -2.65 6.22 -6.43
CA LEU A 62 -3.03 5.02 -7.17
C LEU A 62 -2.03 3.91 -6.86
N MET A 63 -2.46 2.90 -6.12
CA MET A 63 -1.59 1.88 -5.53
C MET A 63 -1.46 0.63 -6.41
N PHE A 64 -0.26 0.41 -6.93
CA PHE A 64 0.19 -0.86 -7.51
C PHE A 64 0.52 -1.82 -6.38
N GLN A 65 -0.51 -2.55 -5.94
CA GLN A 65 -0.32 -3.67 -5.03
C GLN A 65 0.03 -4.92 -5.83
N PHE A 66 1.29 -5.32 -5.74
CA PHE A 66 1.77 -6.58 -6.29
C PHE A 66 1.54 -7.72 -5.30
N GLU A 67 1.34 -8.92 -5.84
CA GLU A 67 1.31 -10.15 -5.05
C GLU A 67 2.71 -10.57 -4.60
N TYR A 68 2.82 -11.65 -3.82
CA TYR A 68 4.13 -12.27 -3.57
C TYR A 68 4.67 -12.85 -4.88
N LEU A 69 5.79 -12.30 -5.34
CA LEU A 69 6.44 -12.65 -6.59
C LEU A 69 7.49 -13.74 -6.35
N ASN A 70 7.10 -15.01 -6.47
CA ASN A 70 8.06 -16.12 -6.48
C ASN A 70 8.80 -16.19 -7.83
N LYS A 71 9.83 -17.05 -7.93
CA LYS A 71 10.66 -17.17 -9.15
C LYS A 71 9.89 -17.59 -10.41
N GLN A 72 8.75 -18.28 -10.29
CA GLN A 72 7.91 -18.62 -11.45
C GLN A 72 7.13 -17.41 -11.93
N LYS A 73 6.65 -16.57 -10.99
CA LYS A 73 5.88 -15.35 -11.28
C LYS A 73 6.75 -14.20 -11.76
N MET A 74 7.96 -14.10 -11.22
CA MET A 74 8.93 -13.07 -11.52
C MET A 74 10.34 -13.61 -11.22
N PRO A 75 11.20 -13.80 -12.23
CA PRO A 75 12.46 -14.49 -11.99
C PRO A 75 13.44 -13.74 -11.07
N SER A 76 13.39 -12.40 -11.04
CA SER A 76 14.22 -11.57 -10.17
C SER A 76 13.63 -10.17 -9.94
N GLN A 77 14.13 -9.49 -8.90
CA GLN A 77 13.81 -8.08 -8.61
C GLN A 77 14.20 -7.16 -9.77
N LYS A 78 15.34 -7.42 -10.40
CA LYS A 78 15.83 -6.64 -11.55
C LYS A 78 14.83 -6.67 -12.70
N ILE A 79 14.33 -7.85 -13.06
CA ILE A 79 13.34 -8.01 -14.15
C ILE A 79 12.01 -7.32 -13.78
N PHE A 80 11.61 -7.38 -12.51
CA PHE A 80 10.44 -6.63 -12.04
C PHE A 80 10.61 -5.13 -12.24
N GLN A 81 11.74 -4.57 -11.79
CA GLN A 81 12.04 -3.14 -11.92
C GLN A 81 12.15 -2.71 -13.38
N GLU A 82 12.77 -3.51 -14.25
CA GLU A 82 12.86 -3.24 -15.70
C GLU A 82 11.47 -3.18 -16.34
N LYS A 83 10.60 -4.17 -16.07
CA LYS A 83 9.23 -4.19 -16.58
C LYS A 83 8.41 -3.02 -16.06
N PHE A 84 8.55 -2.69 -14.78
CA PHE A 84 7.78 -1.62 -14.16
C PHE A 84 8.27 -0.23 -14.55
N ALA A 85 9.58 -0.02 -14.70
CA ALA A 85 10.15 1.21 -15.28
C ALA A 85 9.57 1.49 -16.67
N TYR A 86 9.59 0.49 -17.55
CA TYR A 86 9.04 0.62 -18.90
C TYR A 86 7.54 0.99 -18.90
N PHE A 87 6.78 0.41 -17.98
CA PHE A 87 5.36 0.74 -17.81
C PHE A 87 5.15 2.17 -17.29
N ILE A 88 5.88 2.56 -16.23
CA ILE A 88 5.75 3.89 -15.61
C ILE A 88 6.09 5.01 -16.60
N GLN A 89 7.07 4.80 -17.49
CA GLN A 89 7.41 5.75 -18.55
C GLN A 89 6.29 5.97 -19.58
N LYS A 90 5.27 5.11 -19.62
CA LYS A 90 4.19 5.15 -20.62
C LYS A 90 2.84 5.61 -20.07
N VAL A 91 2.72 5.83 -18.77
CA VAL A 91 1.47 6.26 -18.13
C VAL A 91 1.51 7.74 -17.79
N ASN A 92 0.35 8.35 -17.52
CA ASN A 92 0.26 9.79 -17.30
C ASN A 92 0.98 10.21 -15.97
N PRO A 93 2.09 10.96 -16.03
CA PRO A 93 2.85 11.34 -14.83
C PRO A 93 2.11 12.31 -13.90
N GLU A 94 0.94 12.84 -14.29
CA GLU A 94 0.13 13.73 -13.45
C GLU A 94 -0.56 13.00 -12.28
N TYR A 95 -0.67 11.67 -12.32
CA TYR A 95 -1.21 10.90 -11.20
C TYR A 95 -0.10 10.47 -10.25
N GLN A 96 -0.43 10.39 -8.96
CA GLN A 96 0.48 9.89 -7.94
C GLN A 96 0.43 8.36 -7.89
N TYR A 97 1.56 7.71 -8.14
CA TYR A 97 1.66 6.25 -8.14
C TYR A 97 2.39 5.75 -6.90
N ALA A 98 1.79 4.75 -6.24
CA ALA A 98 2.36 4.14 -5.05
C ALA A 98 2.57 2.63 -5.25
N VAL A 99 3.64 2.08 -4.66
CA VAL A 99 4.04 0.68 -4.84
C VAL A 99 3.98 -0.07 -3.53
N GLU A 100 3.15 -1.11 -3.47
CA GLU A 100 3.17 -2.11 -2.40
C GLU A 100 3.81 -3.39 -2.93
N ILE A 101 5.04 -3.67 -2.51
CA ILE A 101 5.72 -4.94 -2.76
C ILE A 101 5.49 -5.88 -1.58
N ARG A 102 5.19 -7.16 -1.87
CA ARG A 102 4.93 -8.18 -0.84
C ARG A 102 6.06 -9.19 -0.70
N ASN A 103 7.24 -8.84 -1.18
CA ASN A 103 8.46 -9.65 -1.12
C ASN A 103 9.42 -9.00 -0.11
N PRO A 104 9.58 -9.51 1.11
CA PRO A 104 10.52 -8.96 2.10
C PRO A 104 11.94 -8.79 1.54
N ASN A 105 12.40 -9.76 0.75
CA ASN A 105 13.72 -9.76 0.15
C ASN A 105 13.91 -8.70 -0.96
N TYR A 106 12.84 -8.05 -1.43
CA TYR A 106 12.94 -6.92 -2.36
C TYR A 106 13.03 -5.58 -1.62
N LEU A 107 12.76 -5.53 -0.30
CA LEU A 107 12.92 -4.31 0.49
C LEU A 107 14.40 -4.09 0.82
N ASN A 108 15.12 -3.57 -0.16
CA ASN A 108 16.54 -3.28 -0.12
C ASN A 108 16.85 -1.97 -0.84
N GLU A 109 18.11 -1.53 -0.80
CA GLU A 109 18.56 -0.27 -1.38
C GLU A 109 18.19 -0.13 -2.87
N SER A 110 18.44 -1.17 -3.67
CA SER A 110 18.10 -1.16 -5.11
C SER A 110 16.60 -0.90 -5.36
N TYR A 111 15.70 -1.42 -4.51
CA TYR A 111 14.27 -1.11 -4.61
C TYR A 111 13.97 0.35 -4.26
N PHE A 112 14.54 0.86 -3.18
CA PHE A 112 14.27 2.22 -2.74
C PHE A 112 14.88 3.28 -3.66
N GLU A 113 16.06 3.03 -4.24
CA GLU A 113 16.62 3.81 -5.36
C GLU A 113 15.69 3.82 -6.57
N PHE A 114 15.12 2.67 -6.93
CA PHE A 114 14.16 2.57 -8.02
C PHE A 114 12.91 3.41 -7.76
N ILE A 115 12.33 3.32 -6.56
CA ILE A 115 11.18 4.13 -6.13
C ILE A 115 11.54 5.62 -6.24
N GLN A 116 12.70 6.01 -5.72
CA GLN A 116 13.18 7.38 -5.73
C GLN A 116 13.41 7.93 -7.15
N THR A 117 14.00 7.12 -8.04
CA THR A 117 14.37 7.50 -9.41
C THR A 117 13.15 7.74 -10.29
N HIS A 118 12.05 7.01 -10.04
CA HIS A 118 10.83 7.11 -10.85
C HIS A 118 9.73 7.97 -10.19
N ASP A 119 10.09 8.74 -9.16
CA ASP A 119 9.16 9.58 -8.37
C ASP A 119 7.92 8.82 -7.88
N LEU A 120 8.12 7.58 -7.44
CA LEU A 120 7.07 6.72 -6.92
C LEU A 120 6.95 6.88 -5.40
N SER A 121 5.73 6.69 -4.87
CA SER A 121 5.48 6.59 -3.43
C SER A 121 5.70 5.15 -2.96
N HIS A 122 6.35 4.97 -1.81
CA HIS A 122 6.38 3.65 -1.16
C HIS A 122 5.11 3.41 -0.34
N VAL A 123 4.57 2.19 -0.43
CA VAL A 123 3.51 1.72 0.47
C VAL A 123 4.14 0.83 1.55
N PHE A 124 4.21 1.36 2.77
CA PHE A 124 4.55 0.59 3.95
C PHE A 124 3.39 -0.34 4.33
N LEU A 125 3.65 -1.63 4.47
CA LEU A 125 2.64 -2.64 4.82
C LEU A 125 2.95 -3.27 6.18
N GLN A 126 2.05 -3.11 7.15
CA GLN A 126 2.12 -3.81 8.44
C GLN A 126 1.17 -5.00 8.44
N GLY A 127 1.74 -6.20 8.56
CA GLY A 127 1.01 -7.46 8.51
C GLY A 127 1.55 -8.42 7.47
N TYR A 128 0.97 -9.62 7.40
CA TYR A 128 1.53 -10.76 6.67
C TYR A 128 2.97 -11.10 7.11
N TYR A 129 3.70 -11.83 6.27
CA TYR A 129 5.13 -12.08 6.43
C TYR A 129 5.95 -10.93 5.83
N MET A 130 5.84 -9.73 6.41
CA MET A 130 6.62 -8.54 6.04
C MET A 130 7.45 -8.04 7.23
N PRO A 131 8.61 -7.41 7.00
CA PRO A 131 9.38 -6.78 8.07
C PRO A 131 8.58 -5.65 8.73
N PRO A 132 8.80 -5.37 10.03
CA PRO A 132 8.16 -4.26 10.72
C PRO A 132 8.37 -2.93 9.99
N ILE A 133 7.32 -2.11 9.86
CA ILE A 133 7.39 -0.80 9.19
C ILE A 133 8.53 0.06 9.76
N ILE A 134 8.72 0.04 11.08
CA ILE A 134 9.75 0.84 11.75
C ILE A 134 11.16 0.53 11.27
N ASP A 135 11.46 -0.74 10.98
CA ASP A 135 12.79 -1.16 10.52
C ASP A 135 13.01 -0.73 9.08
N VAL A 136 12.00 -0.91 8.22
CA VAL A 136 12.04 -0.45 6.83
C VAL A 136 12.19 1.08 6.78
N TYR A 137 11.41 1.81 7.58
CA TYR A 137 11.48 3.26 7.64
C TYR A 137 12.87 3.74 8.08
N LYS A 138 13.40 3.22 9.19
CA LYS A 138 14.73 3.62 9.69
C LYS A 138 15.83 3.42 8.65
N ASN A 139 15.78 2.32 7.91
CA ASN A 139 16.82 1.97 6.95
C ASN A 139 16.72 2.75 5.63
N PHE A 140 15.51 3.18 5.24
CA PHE A 140 15.27 3.69 3.87
C PHE A 140 14.55 5.04 3.78
N GLN A 141 14.32 5.75 4.90
CA GLN A 141 13.60 7.04 4.93
C GLN A 141 14.20 8.15 4.06
N ASP A 142 15.48 8.06 3.70
CA ASP A 142 16.18 9.05 2.87
C ASP A 142 15.86 8.89 1.37
N TYR A 143 15.39 7.71 0.98
CA TYR A 143 14.93 7.43 -0.38
C TYR A 143 13.50 7.91 -0.63
N LEU A 144 12.73 8.12 0.43
CA LEU A 144 11.32 8.51 0.33
C LEU A 144 11.19 9.92 -0.28
N ARG A 145 10.11 10.12 -1.04
CA ARG A 145 9.74 11.37 -1.69
C ARG A 145 8.42 11.89 -1.13
N LYS A 146 7.88 12.96 -1.71
CA LYS A 146 6.79 13.82 -1.20
C LYS A 146 5.57 13.13 -0.60
N GLN A 147 5.33 11.85 -0.90
CA GLN A 147 4.18 11.11 -0.41
C GLN A 147 4.54 9.69 0.01
N VAL A 148 3.87 9.19 1.04
CA VAL A 148 3.90 7.77 1.42
C VAL A 148 2.50 7.24 1.73
N VAL A 149 2.34 5.93 1.63
CA VAL A 149 1.13 5.24 2.10
C VAL A 149 1.51 4.26 3.20
N ILE A 150 0.74 4.22 4.27
CA ILE A 150 0.85 3.24 5.35
C ILE A 150 -0.40 2.38 5.35
N ARG A 151 -0.26 1.07 5.19
CA ARG A 151 -1.36 0.11 5.19
C ARG A 151 -1.23 -0.84 6.38
N LEU A 152 -2.20 -0.75 7.29
CA LEU A 152 -2.23 -1.53 8.52
C LEU A 152 -3.23 -2.67 8.33
N HIS A 153 -2.71 -3.88 8.06
CA HIS A 153 -3.51 -5.07 7.77
C HIS A 153 -3.62 -6.03 8.95
N GLY A 154 -2.58 -6.10 9.78
CA GLY A 154 -2.47 -7.09 10.85
C GLY A 154 -1.91 -8.42 10.35
N PRO A 155 -1.34 -9.25 11.25
CA PRO A 155 -0.63 -10.46 10.87
C PRO A 155 -1.55 -11.65 10.58
N ASP A 156 -2.66 -11.80 11.31
CA ASP A 156 -3.52 -12.98 11.25
C ASP A 156 -4.97 -12.62 10.91
N ARG A 157 -5.23 -12.57 9.61
CA ARG A 157 -6.58 -12.36 9.08
C ARG A 157 -7.55 -13.44 9.58
N SER A 158 -7.11 -14.70 9.60
CA SER A 158 -8.01 -15.84 9.84
C SER A 158 -8.44 -15.96 11.30
N ASP A 159 -7.54 -15.70 12.24
CA ASP A 159 -7.85 -15.64 13.67
C ASP A 159 -8.78 -14.47 13.98
N ILE A 160 -8.50 -13.30 13.42
CA ILE A 160 -9.30 -12.10 13.65
C ILE A 160 -10.71 -12.25 13.03
N GLU A 161 -10.85 -12.86 11.86
CA GLU A 161 -12.17 -13.21 11.29
C GLU A 161 -12.97 -14.13 12.22
N LYS A 162 -12.32 -15.16 12.80
CA LYS A 162 -12.98 -16.08 13.74
C LYS A 162 -13.41 -15.38 15.04
N ARG A 163 -12.53 -14.58 15.64
CA ARG A 163 -12.77 -13.91 16.94
C ARG A 163 -13.74 -12.73 16.83
N SER A 164 -13.76 -12.05 15.69
CA SER A 164 -14.75 -11.00 15.42
C SER A 164 -16.14 -11.60 15.19
N GLY A 165 -16.24 -12.78 14.58
CA GLY A 165 -17.53 -13.36 14.18
C GLY A 165 -18.30 -12.46 13.21
N GLY A 166 -17.57 -11.63 12.44
CA GLY A 166 -18.16 -10.61 11.57
C GLY A 166 -18.56 -9.30 12.28
N ASN A 167 -18.38 -9.21 13.61
CA ASN A 167 -18.59 -7.99 14.37
C ASN A 167 -17.27 -7.23 14.55
N TRP A 168 -17.21 -6.01 13.99
CA TRP A 168 -16.02 -5.15 13.95
C TRP A 168 -16.13 -3.92 14.87
N ASP A 169 -16.94 -4.00 15.94
CA ASP A 169 -17.23 -2.87 16.84
C ASP A 169 -16.37 -2.85 18.12
N LYS A 170 -15.35 -3.71 18.19
CA LYS A 170 -14.46 -3.81 19.37
C LYS A 170 -13.01 -4.02 18.96
N ILE A 171 -12.11 -3.57 19.82
CA ILE A 171 -10.69 -3.93 19.73
C ILE A 171 -10.53 -5.36 20.25
N LEU A 172 -9.97 -6.23 19.42
CA LEU A 172 -9.66 -7.62 19.70
C LEU A 172 -8.17 -7.81 20.02
N ASP A 173 -7.30 -7.08 19.34
CA ASP A 173 -5.85 -7.24 19.44
C ASP A 173 -5.19 -5.85 19.51
N PRO A 174 -5.13 -5.24 20.71
CA PRO A 174 -4.58 -3.90 20.85
C PRO A 174 -3.07 -3.88 20.57
N ARG A 175 -2.63 -2.93 19.74
CA ARG A 175 -1.25 -2.79 19.25
C ARG A 175 -0.64 -1.46 19.69
N ASP A 176 -0.74 -1.12 20.98
CA ASP A 176 -0.37 0.19 21.50
C ASP A 176 1.08 0.60 21.18
N GLN A 177 2.04 -0.31 21.37
CA GLN A 177 3.45 -0.02 21.07
C GLN A 177 3.69 0.24 19.58
N GLU A 178 3.08 -0.57 18.70
CA GLU A 178 3.20 -0.44 17.25
C GLU A 178 2.50 0.83 16.74
N LEU A 179 1.30 1.15 17.27
CA LEU A 179 0.59 2.39 16.98
C LEU A 179 1.39 3.62 17.40
N ASN A 180 2.03 3.59 18.57
CA ASN A 180 2.88 4.70 19.03
C ASN A 180 4.11 4.88 18.12
N GLN A 181 4.74 3.79 17.69
CA GLN A 181 5.86 3.85 16.73
C GLN A 181 5.43 4.39 15.37
N ILE A 182 4.29 3.92 14.85
CA ILE A 182 3.71 4.40 13.59
C ILE A 182 3.35 5.88 13.69
N ALA A 183 2.75 6.33 14.80
CA ALA A 183 2.46 7.74 15.04
C ALA A 183 3.72 8.61 15.01
N GLY A 184 4.82 8.13 15.60
CA GLY A 184 6.13 8.79 15.53
C GLY A 184 6.65 8.92 14.09
N ILE A 185 6.53 7.86 13.28
CA ILE A 185 6.90 7.89 11.85
C ILE A 185 6.06 8.91 11.09
N ILE A 186 4.73 8.89 11.28
CA ILE A 186 3.80 9.81 10.63
C ILE A 186 4.16 11.26 10.98
N LYS A 187 4.39 11.56 12.25
CA LYS A 187 4.78 12.91 12.69
C LYS A 187 6.08 13.36 12.03
N GLY A 188 7.12 12.52 12.06
CA GLY A 188 8.41 12.84 11.43
C GLY A 188 8.29 13.10 9.92
N LEU A 189 7.42 12.35 9.21
CA LEU A 189 7.13 12.57 7.80
C LEU A 189 6.36 13.89 7.56
N VAL A 190 5.33 14.16 8.36
CA VAL A 190 4.54 15.41 8.25
C VAL A 190 5.38 16.64 8.57
N ASP A 191 6.26 16.57 9.55
CA ASP A 191 7.21 17.65 9.89
C ASP A 191 8.15 17.94 8.70
N ARG A 192 8.55 16.89 7.97
CA ARG A 192 9.29 16.96 6.70
C ARG A 192 8.42 17.32 5.49
N LYS A 193 7.16 17.69 5.68
CA LYS A 193 6.19 18.10 4.65
C LYS A 193 5.76 17.00 3.67
N PHE A 194 5.79 15.75 4.11
CA PHE A 194 5.25 14.64 3.33
C PHE A 194 3.73 14.60 3.42
N GLU A 195 3.07 14.22 2.33
CA GLU A 195 1.69 13.75 2.34
C GLU A 195 1.66 12.29 2.81
N VAL A 196 0.91 12.01 3.88
CA VAL A 196 0.83 10.67 4.46
C VAL A 196 -0.60 10.14 4.35
N TYR A 197 -0.77 9.04 3.63
CA TYR A 197 -2.05 8.34 3.52
C TYR A 197 -2.04 7.09 4.39
N ILE A 198 -3.08 6.87 5.17
CA ILE A 198 -3.18 5.71 6.06
C ILE A 198 -4.42 4.92 5.68
N ASN A 199 -4.25 3.63 5.38
CA ASN A 199 -5.36 2.72 5.17
C ASN A 199 -5.37 1.65 6.26
N MET A 200 -6.42 1.68 7.08
CA MET A 200 -6.62 0.79 8.21
C MET A 200 -7.56 -0.35 7.80
N ASN A 201 -7.13 -1.59 8.00
CA ASN A 201 -7.98 -2.76 7.79
C ASN A 201 -8.56 -3.25 9.12
N ASN A 202 -9.80 -3.75 9.14
CA ASN A 202 -10.42 -4.30 10.34
C ASN A 202 -9.58 -5.42 10.98
N HIS A 203 -8.84 -6.18 10.17
CA HIS A 203 -8.00 -7.27 10.66
C HIS A 203 -6.77 -6.80 11.46
N TYR A 204 -6.48 -5.50 11.50
CA TYR A 204 -5.33 -4.97 12.23
C TYR A 204 -5.48 -5.12 13.75
N GLU A 205 -6.58 -4.62 14.32
CA GLU A 205 -6.89 -4.75 15.77
C GLU A 205 -8.31 -5.25 16.03
N GLY A 206 -9.09 -5.63 15.01
CA GLY A 206 -10.50 -6.05 15.14
C GLY A 206 -11.53 -4.94 14.89
N SER A 207 -11.11 -3.71 14.58
CA SER A 207 -12.02 -2.62 14.19
C SER A 207 -11.26 -1.45 13.57
N ALA A 208 -11.38 -1.23 12.26
CA ALA A 208 -10.69 -0.11 11.62
C ALA A 208 -11.11 1.26 12.19
N PRO A 209 -12.41 1.57 12.40
CA PRO A 209 -12.81 2.86 12.96
C PRO A 209 -12.25 3.12 14.37
N LEU A 210 -12.24 2.10 15.24
CA LEU A 210 -11.69 2.25 16.60
C LEU A 210 -10.16 2.36 16.58
N SER A 211 -9.48 1.62 15.69
CA SER A 211 -8.03 1.76 15.49
C SER A 211 -7.65 3.15 14.99
N ILE A 212 -8.45 3.76 14.10
CA ILE A 212 -8.22 5.14 13.63
C ILE A 212 -8.28 6.10 14.81
N LYS A 213 -9.34 6.03 15.62
CA LYS A 213 -9.49 6.86 16.83
C LYS A 213 -8.33 6.69 17.82
N ARG A 214 -7.77 5.49 17.93
CA ARG A 214 -6.60 5.23 18.79
C ARG A 214 -5.33 5.86 18.20
N LEU A 215 -5.10 5.70 16.89
CA LEU A 215 -3.98 6.34 16.21
C LEU A 215 -4.04 7.87 16.32
N GLU A 216 -5.22 8.47 16.16
CA GLU A 216 -5.43 9.91 16.35
C GLU A 216 -5.01 10.39 17.75
N LYS A 217 -5.32 9.60 18.79
CA LYS A 217 -4.88 9.92 20.16
C LYS A 217 -3.36 9.94 20.27
N PHE A 218 -2.66 8.94 19.72
CA PHE A 218 -1.20 8.93 19.72
C PHE A 218 -0.61 10.12 18.95
N LEU A 219 -1.20 10.48 17.80
CA LEU A 219 -0.78 11.65 17.03
C LEU A 219 -0.97 12.97 17.80
N SER A 220 -2.09 13.12 18.52
CA SER A 220 -2.35 14.31 19.35
C SER A 220 -1.46 14.38 20.60
N GLY A 221 -1.19 13.25 21.25
CA GLY A 221 -0.40 13.18 22.48
C GLY A 221 1.09 13.52 22.25
N LEU A 222 1.60 13.24 21.05
CA LEU A 222 2.97 13.61 20.65
C LEU A 222 3.16 15.11 20.42
N ASN A 223 2.09 15.91 20.30
CA ASN A 223 2.15 17.37 20.14
C ASN A 223 2.14 18.14 21.47
N ALA A 224 1.96 17.45 22.59
CA ALA A 224 1.90 18.04 23.92
C ALA A 224 3.26 17.98 24.68
N GLY A 225 4.37 17.79 23.97
CA GLY A 225 5.72 17.69 24.52
C GLY A 225 6.74 18.54 23.77
#